data_AF-C2CGU3-F1
#
_entry.id   AF-C2CGU3-F1
#
_cell.length_a   1.000
_cell.length_b   1.000
_cell.length_c   1.000
_cell.angle_alpha   90.00
_cell.angle_beta   90.00
_cell.angle_gamma   90.00
#
_symmetry.space_group_name_H-M   'P 1'
#
loop_
_entity.id
_entity.type
_entity.pdbx_description
1 polymer ?
#
loop_
_entity_poly.entity_id
_entity_poly.type
_entity_poly.pdbx_seq_one_letter_code
_entity_poly.pdbx_strand_id
1 'polypeptide(L)' 'LVENTTKIVAEFDGFEFINTYKIIAEEGFTKYLEEYKSKKKEDIQLPDVKIGDFLYIENKDIKEKYT' A
#
# COMPACT_ATOMS: atom_id res chain seq x y z
N LEU A 1 18.97 -0.75 2.34
CA LEU A 1 17.52 -0.58 2.41
C LEU A 1 16.93 -1.84 1.81
N VAL A 2 16.26 -2.64 2.63
CA VAL A 2 15.51 -3.83 2.22
C VAL A 2 14.04 -3.53 2.43
N GLU A 3 13.24 -3.76 1.40
CA GLU A 3 11.81 -3.43 1.39
C GLU A 3 11.01 -4.65 0.97
N ASN A 4 9.96 -4.92 1.73
CA ASN A 4 8.97 -5.94 1.40
C ASN A 4 7.77 -5.25 0.77
N THR A 5 7.38 -5.71 -0.41
CA THR A 5 6.22 -5.18 -1.13
C THR A 5 5.15 -6.25 -1.19
N THR A 6 3.95 -5.91 -0.74
CA THR A 6 2.76 -6.76 -0.83
C THR A 6 1.77 -6.12 -1.77
N LYS A 7 1.32 -6.85 -2.79
CA LYS A 7 0.33 -6.38 -3.76
C LYS A 7 -0.96 -7.17 -3.57
N ILE A 8 -2.07 -6.46 -3.39
CA ILE A 8 -3.43 -7.00 -3.33
C ILE A 8 -4.10 -6.64 -4.64
N VAL A 9 -4.68 -7.64 -5.29
CA VAL A 9 -5.42 -7.49 -6.54
C VAL A 9 -6.81 -8.03 -6.32
N ALA A 10 -7.82 -7.21 -6.60
CA ALA A 10 -9.22 -7.58 -6.51
C ALA A 10 -9.95 -7.15 -7.78
N GLU A 11 -10.85 -8.00 -8.27
CA GLU A 11 -11.69 -7.69 -9.41
C GLU A 11 -13.09 -7.31 -8.92
N PHE A 12 -13.63 -6.22 -9.44
CA PHE A 12 -15.00 -5.81 -9.18
C PHE A 12 -15.60 -5.14 -10.44
N ASP A 13 -16.77 -5.62 -10.87
CA ASP A 13 -17.52 -5.05 -12.01
C ASP A 13 -16.70 -4.96 -13.31
N GLY A 14 -15.81 -5.94 -13.54
CA GLY A 14 -14.90 -5.97 -14.70
C GLY A 14 -13.69 -5.03 -14.59
N PHE A 15 -13.49 -4.36 -13.46
CA PHE A 15 -12.33 -3.53 -13.18
C PHE A 15 -11.39 -4.21 -12.18
N GLU A 16 -10.08 -4.09 -12.42
CA GLU A 16 -9.04 -4.53 -11.48
C GLU A 16 -8.67 -3.38 -10.54
N PHE A 17 -8.83 -3.61 -9.25
CA PHE A 17 -8.38 -2.74 -8.18
C PHE A 17 -7.09 -3.27 -7.59
N ILE A 18 -6.07 -2.42 -7.57
CA ILE A 18 -4.74 -2.77 -7.07
C ILE A 18 -4.43 -1.90 -5.86
N ASN A 19 -4.08 -2.55 -4.76
CA ASN A 19 -3.48 -1.88 -3.61
C ASN A 19 -2.07 -2.44 -3.38
N THR A 20 -1.10 -1.58 -3.15
CA THR A 20 0.30 -1.96 -2.94
C THR A 20 0.80 -1.40 -1.63
N TYR A 21 1.20 -2.31 -0.74
CA TYR A 21 1.78 -2.00 0.56
C TYR A 21 3.29 -2.18 0.48
N LYS A 22 4.03 -1.21 1.00
CA LYS A 22 5.49 -1.22 1.04
C LYS A 22 5.95 -1.06 2.47
N ILE A 23 6.74 -2.02 2.96
CA ILE A 23 7.27 -2.03 4.32
C ILE A 23 8.78 -2.09 4.26
N ILE A 24 9.42 -1.22 5.03
CA ILE A 24 10.87 -1.22 5.18
C ILE A 24 11.23 -2.31 6.18
N ALA A 25 11.83 -3.40 5.69
CA ALA A 25 12.34 -4.49 6.52
C ALA A 25 13.70 -4.14 7.13
N GLU A 26 14.53 -3.38 6.41
CA GLU A 26 15.83 -2.93 6.89
C GLU A 26 16.15 -1.54 6.33
N GLU A 27 16.38 -0.54 7.19
CA GLU A 27 16.60 0.83 6.75
C GLU A 27 17.93 1.01 5.97
N GLY A 28 18.99 0.29 6.35
CA GLY A 28 20.34 0.49 5.81
C GLY A 28 20.79 1.96 5.89
N PHE A 29 21.33 2.51 4.79
CA PHE A 29 21.79 3.91 4.72
C PHE A 29 20.70 4.96 5.01
N THR A 30 19.42 4.64 4.77
CA THR A 30 18.32 5.58 5.05
C THR A 30 18.14 5.86 6.54
N LYS A 31 18.77 5.09 7.44
CA LYS A 31 18.86 5.41 8.86
C LYS A 31 19.46 6.79 9.13
N TYR A 32 20.40 7.22 8.31
CA TYR A 32 21.11 8.51 8.46
C TYR A 32 20.41 9.69 7.76
N LEU A 33 19.32 9.42 7.03
CA LEU A 33 18.55 10.43 6.30
C LEU A 33 17.22 10.74 7.01
N GLU A 34 17.19 10.61 8.34
CA GLU A 34 15.97 10.75 9.15
C GLU A 34 15.32 12.13 9.01
N GLU A 35 16.12 13.17 8.85
CA GLU A 35 15.69 14.56 8.58
C GLU A 35 14.92 14.70 7.26
N TYR A 36 15.13 13.79 6.31
CA TYR A 36 14.48 13.74 5.00
C TYR A 36 13.37 12.69 4.92
N LYS A 37 13.15 11.89 5.98
CA LYS A 37 12.03 10.95 6.03
C LYS A 37 10.74 11.76 6.12
N SER A 38 9.86 11.59 5.14
CA SER A 38 8.50 12.14 5.24
C SER A 38 7.85 11.58 6.51
N LYS A 39 7.15 12.41 7.31
CA LYS A 39 6.41 12.00 8.53
C LYS A 39 5.40 10.85 8.32
N LYS A 40 5.20 10.40 7.09
CA LYS A 40 4.40 9.23 6.69
C LYS A 40 5.13 7.89 6.92
N LYS A 41 5.92 7.78 7.98
CA LYS A 41 6.10 6.48 8.65
C LYS A 41 4.88 6.26 9.53
N GLU A 42 3.70 6.24 8.92
CA GLU A 42 2.64 5.47 9.55
C GLU A 42 3.17 4.04 9.56
N ASP A 43 3.16 3.40 10.71
CA ASP A 43 3.33 1.95 10.80
C ASP A 43 2.30 1.33 9.85
N ILE A 44 2.69 1.10 8.59
CA ILE A 44 1.84 0.52 7.57
C ILE A 44 1.64 -0.93 8.01
N GLN A 45 0.57 -1.18 8.75
CA GLN A 45 0.15 -2.53 9.08
C GLN A 45 -0.37 -3.18 7.80
N LEU A 46 0.22 -4.32 7.43
CA LEU A 46 -0.32 -5.11 6.32
C LEU A 46 -1.70 -5.61 6.74
N PRO A 47 -2.72 -5.43 5.89
CA PRO A 47 -3.98 -6.11 6.11
C PRO A 47 -3.75 -7.63 5.98
N ASP A 48 -4.30 -8.39 6.91
CA ASP A 48 -4.32 -9.86 6.82
C ASP A 48 -5.43 -10.26 5.84
N VAL A 49 -5.06 -10.46 4.58
CA VAL A 49 -5.96 -10.91 3.52
C VAL A 49 -5.37 -12.11 2.80
N LYS A 50 -6.24 -13.03 2.40
CA LYS A 50 -5.89 -14.26 1.69
C LYS A 50 -6.57 -14.31 0.33
N ILE A 51 -6.00 -15.12 -0.54
CA ILE A 51 -6.58 -15.39 -1.86
C ILE A 51 -7.93 -16.09 -1.66
N GLY A 52 -8.98 -15.51 -2.25
CA GLY A 52 -10.35 -16.02 -2.12
C GLY A 52 -11.16 -15.38 -0.99
N ASP A 53 -10.59 -14.43 -0.24
CA ASP A 53 -11.35 -13.65 0.74
C ASP A 53 -12.38 -12.74 0.05
N PHE A 54 -13.53 -12.59 0.71
CA PHE A 54 -14.58 -11.67 0.27
C PHE A 54 -14.34 -10.29 0.88
N LEU A 55 -14.20 -9.28 0.01
CA LEU A 55 -14.03 -7.89 0.40
C LEU A 55 -15.35 -7.13 0.21
N TYR A 56 -15.72 -6.32 1.20
CA TYR A 56 -16.88 -5.44 1.11
C TYR A 56 -16.45 -4.06 0.60
N ILE A 57 -17.22 -3.51 -0.32
CA ILE A 57 -17.01 -2.15 -0.82
C ILE A 57 -17.78 -1.19 0.09
N GLU A 58 -17.05 -0.38 0.85
CA GLU A 58 -17.65 0.63 1.72
C GLU A 58 -18.11 1.87 0.94
N ASN A 59 -17.26 2.38 0.05
CA ASN A 59 -17.50 3.60 -0.73
C ASN A 59 -16.95 3.47 -2.16
N LYS A 60 -17.50 4.25 -3.09
CA LYS A 60 -17.07 4.32 -4.50
C LYS A 60 -16.95 5.79 -4.90
N ASP A 61 -15.75 6.20 -5.28
CA ASP A 61 -15.44 7.59 -5.64
C ASP A 61 -14.79 7.66 -7.02
N ILE A 62 -15.17 8.66 -7.82
CA ILE A 62 -14.52 9.00 -9.09
C ILE A 62 -13.54 10.14 -8.82
N LYS A 63 -12.25 9.93 -9.12
CA LYS A 63 -11.20 10.94 -8.95
C LYS A 63 -10.76 11.48 -10.30
N GLU A 64 -10.99 12.76 -10.54
CA GLU A 64 -10.44 13.47 -11.70
C GLU A 64 -9.00 13.90 -11.42
N LYS A 65 -8.12 13.74 -12.42
CA LYS A 65 -6.72 14.17 -12.33
C LYS A 65 -6.41 15.10 -13.51
N TYR A 66 -5.89 16.28 -13.20
CA TYR A 66 -5.35 17.21 -14.18
C TYR A 66 -3.83 17.05 -14.25
N THR A 67 -3.23 17.23 -15.43
CA THR A 67 -1.79 17.09 -15.68
C THR A 67 -1.11 18.46 -15.65
#